data_AF-A0A914VDB5-F1
#
_entry.id   AF-A0A914VDB5-F1
#
_cell.length_a   1.000
_cell.length_b   1.000
_cell.length_c   1.000
_cell.angle_alpha   90.00
_cell.angle_beta   90.00
_cell.angle_gamma   90.00
#
_symmetry.space_group_name_H-M   'P 1'
#
loop_
_entity.id
_entity.type
_entity.pdbx_description
1 polymer ?
#
loop_
_entity_poly.entity_id
_entity_poly.type
_entity_poly.pdbx_seq_one_letter_code
_entity_poly.pdbx_strand_id
1 'polypeptide(L)'
;MNESHLLRILLCLFFIPASARITILIESSQPALRARRQSPSPAAVILPEACKNVEKVDKKSLTFSRGFESVSVPWMRKDLSPMLMTNDALKRNWEKLIDLKVRGMNATVKEVIAHLRDNGCLFMPWGGAIRDMVLDRPPHDVDAEVSCSQQRVLSLCSDKFGKDNCEKSPRSDSTKLRIGNDHHQRSSGSGTTNQVEPMDVVQWKETFEVPPVEWEYTPNSLSYYAMPHNSRQALIDLTGEGFKDVCEKKIRIPAAKPDWPRWVGKGLNKRLRFWKLRINGYDARDNETKTFIIESLKKDFTKSDMQKFYCIYVMFGVFNESQSTCALTDAHAKEVVDSKRAFNAAFEKDLGASFWQKTMKPAIDSLALKSPSAKKTTTKD
;
A
#
# COMPACT_ATOMS: atom_id res chain seq x y z
N MET A 1 20.73 64.57 14.38
CA MET A 1 19.26 64.78 14.49
C MET A 1 18.58 63.62 13.78
N ASN A 2 17.92 62.65 14.41
CA ASN A 2 17.74 62.28 15.80
C ASN A 2 17.78 60.75 15.88
N GLU A 3 18.72 60.23 16.66
CA GLU A 3 18.63 58.95 17.35
C GLU A 3 17.72 59.11 18.58
N SER A 4 17.08 58.02 19.03
CA SER A 4 16.44 57.82 20.35
C SER A 4 15.41 56.70 20.18
N HIS A 5 15.24 55.65 20.98
CA HIS A 5 15.70 55.16 22.29
C HIS A 5 14.80 53.90 22.52
N LEU A 6 14.98 52.93 23.43
CA LEU A 6 15.86 52.70 24.56
C LEU A 6 15.72 51.23 24.95
N LEU A 7 16.86 50.58 25.10
CA LEU A 7 17.06 49.32 25.82
C LEU A 7 16.83 49.58 27.33
N ARG A 8 15.94 48.83 27.99
CA ARG A 8 15.78 48.86 29.46
C ARG A 8 16.35 47.57 30.06
N ILE A 9 17.57 47.63 30.60
CA ILE A 9 18.06 46.69 31.59
C ILE A 9 18.29 47.49 32.86
N LEU A 10 17.46 47.24 33.87
CA LEU A 10 17.60 47.81 35.21
C LEU A 10 18.80 47.15 35.92
N LEU A 11 19.77 47.97 36.31
CA LEU A 11 20.67 47.68 37.42
C LEU A 11 19.92 47.99 38.73
N CYS A 12 19.72 46.97 39.57
CA CYS A 12 19.48 47.16 40.99
C CYS A 12 20.76 46.79 41.73
N LEU A 13 21.54 47.81 42.11
CA LEU A 13 22.57 47.73 43.14
C LEU A 13 21.87 47.83 44.50
N PHE A 14 21.88 46.74 45.28
CA PHE A 14 21.61 46.79 46.71
C PHE A 14 22.84 46.30 47.48
N PHE A 15 23.15 47.08 48.51
CA PHE A 15 24.15 46.89 49.55
C PHE A 15 24.16 45.45 50.10
N ILE A 16 25.33 44.82 50.13
CA ILE A 16 25.60 43.63 50.95
C ILE A 16 26.83 43.96 51.83
N PRO A 17 26.74 43.80 53.17
CA PRO A 17 27.85 44.08 54.07
C PRO A 17 28.95 43.02 53.98
N ALA A 18 30.15 43.43 54.37
CA ALA A 18 31.41 42.70 54.28
C ALA A 18 31.38 41.29 54.89
N SER A 19 32.19 40.42 54.27
CA SER A 19 32.51 39.03 54.66
C SER A 19 31.64 37.94 54.05
N ALA A 20 31.71 37.81 52.73
CA ALA A 20 31.61 36.52 52.05
C ALA A 20 32.66 36.47 50.93
N ARG A 21 33.60 35.53 51.01
CA ARG A 21 34.51 35.21 49.91
C ARG A 21 33.67 34.59 48.79
N ILE A 22 33.34 35.39 47.77
CA ILE A 22 32.80 34.87 46.52
C ILE A 22 33.99 34.41 45.68
N THR A 23 34.24 33.11 45.68
CA THR A 23 35.09 32.48 44.66
C THR A 23 34.31 32.51 43.35
N ILE A 24 34.63 33.45 42.46
CA ILE A 24 34.11 33.45 41.09
C ILE A 24 34.87 32.35 40.34
N LEU A 25 34.23 31.19 40.19
CA LEU A 25 34.61 30.18 39.20
C LEU A 25 34.30 30.75 37.83
N ILE A 26 35.33 31.30 37.17
CA ILE A 26 35.27 31.58 35.73
C ILE A 26 35.35 30.21 35.04
N GLU A 27 34.18 29.61 34.79
CA GLU A 27 34.08 28.45 33.92
C GLU A 27 34.37 28.93 32.49
N SER A 28 35.63 28.78 32.10
CA SER A 28 36.08 28.87 30.72
C SER A 28 35.30 27.84 29.91
N SER A 29 34.22 28.28 29.27
CA SER A 29 33.54 27.51 28.24
C SER A 29 34.47 27.43 27.02
N GLN A 30 35.44 26.52 27.08
CA GLN A 30 36.08 26.01 25.88
C GLN A 30 34.97 25.51 24.95
N PRO A 31 34.97 25.88 23.66
CA PRO A 31 34.07 25.24 22.72
C PRO A 31 34.42 23.75 22.73
N ALA A 32 33.54 22.94 23.31
CA ALA A 32 33.61 21.50 23.19
C ALA A 32 33.73 21.20 21.70
N LEU A 33 34.91 20.73 21.29
CA LEU A 33 35.13 20.06 20.02
C LEU A 33 34.04 19.01 19.94
N ARG A 34 32.95 19.32 19.23
CA ARG A 34 31.92 18.36 18.88
C ARG A 34 32.66 17.25 18.15
N ALA A 35 32.89 16.15 18.86
CA ALA A 35 33.24 14.89 18.27
C ALA A 35 32.30 14.73 17.08
N ARG A 36 32.90 14.80 15.88
CA ARG A 36 32.24 14.59 14.61
C ARG A 36 31.54 13.26 14.77
N ARG A 37 30.23 13.26 15.05
CA ARG A 37 29.41 12.05 15.06
C ARG A 37 29.71 11.41 13.71
N GLN A 38 30.49 10.35 13.73
CA GLN A 38 30.66 9.51 12.56
C GLN A 38 29.25 9.18 12.13
N SER A 39 28.88 9.64 10.93
CA SER A 39 27.63 9.28 10.30
C SER A 39 27.50 7.76 10.47
N PRO A 40 26.38 7.26 11.03
CA PRO A 40 26.22 5.82 11.20
C PRO A 40 26.50 5.18 9.85
N SER A 41 27.46 4.25 9.83
CA SER A 41 27.76 3.44 8.66
C SER A 41 26.42 2.91 8.13
N PRO A 42 26.12 3.05 6.82
CA PRO A 42 24.82 2.65 6.29
C PRO A 42 24.60 1.20 6.66
N ALA A 43 23.63 0.95 7.56
CA ALA A 43 23.28 -0.39 7.99
C ALA A 43 23.02 -1.21 6.72
N ALA A 44 23.72 -2.33 6.58
CA ALA A 44 23.57 -3.20 5.42
C ALA A 44 22.08 -3.49 5.24
N VAL A 45 21.53 -3.13 4.08
CA VAL A 45 20.12 -3.38 3.77
C VAL A 45 19.93 -4.88 3.73
N ILE A 46 19.30 -5.45 4.77
CA ILE A 46 18.98 -6.87 4.81
C ILE A 46 17.88 -7.12 3.79
N LEU A 47 18.24 -7.71 2.66
CA LEU A 47 17.28 -8.13 1.65
C LEU A 47 16.38 -9.25 2.19
N PRO A 48 15.07 -9.25 1.86
CA PRO A 48 14.17 -10.38 2.14
C PRO A 48 14.74 -11.70 1.60
N GLU A 49 14.43 -12.82 2.26
CA GLU A 49 14.93 -14.13 1.82
C GLU A 49 14.45 -14.49 0.40
N ALA A 50 13.20 -14.16 0.07
CA ALA A 50 12.64 -14.35 -1.26
C ALA A 50 13.41 -13.61 -2.36
N CYS A 51 14.15 -12.55 -2.01
CA CYS A 51 14.98 -11.77 -2.92
C CYS A 51 16.38 -12.37 -3.16
N LYS A 52 16.70 -13.52 -2.55
CA LYS A 52 18.00 -14.19 -2.63
C LYS A 52 17.87 -15.51 -3.40
N ASN A 53 18.95 -15.90 -4.09
CA ASN A 53 19.10 -17.21 -4.75
C ASN A 53 17.88 -17.60 -5.61
N VAL A 54 17.37 -16.64 -6.38
CA VAL A 54 16.16 -16.84 -7.19
C VAL A 54 16.51 -17.63 -8.44
N GLU A 55 15.76 -18.69 -8.69
CA GLU A 55 15.88 -19.51 -9.89
C GLU A 55 14.92 -18.99 -10.96
N LYS A 56 15.42 -18.87 -12.20
CA LYS A 56 14.58 -18.58 -13.35
C LYS A 56 13.86 -19.86 -13.77
N VAL A 57 12.54 -19.77 -13.93
CA VAL A 57 11.72 -20.86 -14.46
C VAL A 57 11.52 -20.65 -15.96
N ASP A 58 11.73 -21.69 -16.76
CA ASP A 58 11.43 -21.62 -18.19
C ASP A 58 9.91 -21.45 -18.40
N LYS A 59 9.54 -20.47 -19.23
CA LYS A 59 8.15 -20.11 -19.55
C LYS A 59 7.36 -21.29 -20.10
N LYS A 60 7.98 -22.10 -20.96
CA LYS A 60 7.33 -23.27 -21.58
C LYS A 60 7.12 -24.41 -20.59
N SER A 61 7.87 -24.38 -19.49
CA SER A 61 7.86 -25.41 -18.46
C SER A 61 6.74 -25.22 -17.44
N LEU A 62 6.11 -24.04 -17.43
CA LEU A 62 4.95 -23.70 -16.62
C LEU A 62 3.70 -23.72 -17.50
N THR A 63 2.83 -24.70 -17.28
CA THR A 63 1.55 -24.84 -17.99
C THR A 63 0.39 -24.81 -17.01
N PHE A 64 -0.78 -24.39 -17.51
CA PHE A 64 -2.00 -24.58 -16.76
C PHE A 64 -2.32 -26.08 -16.63
N SER A 65 -3.01 -26.41 -15.54
CA SER A 65 -3.46 -27.79 -15.31
C SER A 65 -4.56 -28.17 -16.28
N ARG A 66 -4.81 -29.48 -16.38
CA ARG A 66 -5.89 -30.01 -17.21
C ARG A 66 -7.23 -29.35 -16.88
N GLY A 67 -7.98 -28.94 -17.89
CA GLY A 67 -9.24 -28.20 -17.76
C GLY A 67 -9.11 -26.68 -17.94
N PHE A 68 -7.89 -26.14 -18.01
CA PHE A 68 -7.62 -24.72 -18.22
C PHE A 68 -6.78 -24.43 -19.47
N GLU A 69 -6.69 -25.39 -20.40
CA GLU A 69 -5.88 -25.27 -21.62
C GLU A 69 -6.36 -24.17 -22.57
N SER A 70 -7.65 -23.81 -22.49
CA SER A 70 -8.25 -22.73 -23.27
C SER A 70 -8.01 -21.34 -22.66
N VAL A 71 -7.53 -21.27 -21.41
CA VAL A 71 -7.23 -20.00 -20.75
C VAL A 71 -5.90 -19.49 -21.30
N SER A 72 -5.89 -18.24 -21.76
CA SER A 72 -4.69 -17.59 -22.26
C SER A 72 -3.59 -17.53 -21.19
N VAL A 73 -2.36 -17.85 -21.58
CA VAL A 73 -1.23 -17.93 -20.65
C VAL A 73 -0.51 -16.58 -20.57
N PRO A 74 -0.64 -15.80 -19.48
CA PRO A 74 -0.18 -14.39 -19.47
C PRO A 74 1.32 -14.21 -19.71
N TRP A 75 2.13 -15.18 -19.25
CA TRP A 75 3.58 -15.13 -19.41
C TRP A 75 4.09 -15.52 -20.80
N MET A 76 3.19 -15.90 -21.71
CA MET A 76 3.49 -16.20 -23.12
C MET A 76 3.19 -15.02 -24.06
N ARG A 77 2.76 -13.88 -23.50
CA ARG A 77 2.56 -12.62 -24.25
C ARG A 77 3.84 -12.18 -24.95
N LYS A 78 3.72 -11.88 -26.26
CA LYS A 78 4.85 -11.48 -27.13
C LYS A 78 5.17 -9.99 -27.05
N ASP A 79 4.19 -9.18 -26.65
CA ASP A 79 4.32 -7.73 -26.49
C ASP A 79 4.98 -7.34 -25.16
N LEU A 80 5.31 -8.33 -24.32
CA LEU A 80 5.93 -8.16 -23.02
C LEU A 80 7.21 -8.98 -22.93
N SER A 81 7.99 -8.74 -21.87
CA SER A 81 9.13 -9.58 -21.49
C SER A 81 8.94 -10.22 -20.11
N PRO A 82 7.97 -11.16 -19.94
CA PRO A 82 7.72 -11.75 -18.63
C PRO A 82 8.95 -12.48 -18.06
N MET A 83 9.09 -12.46 -16.75
CA MET A 83 10.07 -13.26 -16.01
C MET A 83 9.37 -14.16 -15.01
N LEU A 84 9.74 -15.44 -15.00
CA LEU A 84 9.22 -16.41 -14.03
C LEU A 84 10.34 -16.80 -13.08
N MET A 85 10.00 -16.82 -11.80
CA MET A 85 10.96 -16.93 -10.71
C MET A 85 10.44 -17.85 -9.62
N THR A 86 11.34 -18.61 -9.01
CA THR A 86 11.00 -19.47 -7.87
C THR A 86 12.19 -19.57 -6.91
N ASN A 87 11.87 -19.81 -5.65
CA ASN A 87 12.79 -20.27 -4.60
C ASN A 87 11.94 -20.75 -3.42
N ASP A 88 12.57 -21.33 -2.40
CA ASP A 88 11.82 -21.90 -1.28
C ASP A 88 11.17 -20.84 -0.38
N ALA A 89 11.74 -19.64 -0.30
CA ALA A 89 11.14 -18.54 0.45
C ALA A 89 9.83 -18.07 -0.20
N LEU A 90 9.77 -17.94 -1.54
CA LEU A 90 8.53 -17.62 -2.26
C LEU A 90 7.44 -18.67 -2.01
N LYS A 91 7.80 -19.97 -2.09
CA LYS A 91 6.85 -21.07 -1.83
C LYS A 91 6.32 -21.04 -0.39
N ARG A 92 7.20 -20.86 0.59
CA ARG A 92 6.79 -20.77 2.01
C ARG A 92 5.91 -19.56 2.27
N ASN A 93 6.27 -18.41 1.72
CA ASN A 93 5.49 -17.18 1.90
C ASN A 93 4.11 -17.28 1.22
N TRP A 94 4.03 -17.98 0.09
CA TRP A 94 2.76 -18.31 -0.55
C TRP A 94 1.87 -19.18 0.35
N GLU A 95 2.39 -20.25 0.94
CA GLU A 95 1.62 -21.09 1.88
C GLU A 95 1.12 -20.27 3.07
N LYS A 96 1.98 -19.41 3.65
CA LYS A 96 1.55 -18.48 4.72
C LYS A 96 0.39 -17.58 4.29
N LEU A 97 0.43 -17.05 3.07
CA LEU A 97 -0.62 -16.18 2.53
C LEU A 97 -1.94 -16.94 2.37
N ILE A 98 -1.92 -18.13 1.77
CA ILE A 98 -3.15 -18.85 1.46
C ILE A 98 -3.79 -19.49 2.71
N ASP A 99 -3.03 -19.71 3.78
CA ASP A 99 -3.54 -20.20 5.05
C ASP A 99 -4.25 -19.12 5.89
N LEU A 100 -4.22 -17.85 5.46
CA LEU A 100 -4.98 -16.76 6.11
C LEU A 100 -6.49 -16.93 5.90
N LYS A 101 -7.29 -16.63 6.93
CA LYS A 101 -8.75 -16.61 6.83
C LYS A 101 -9.23 -15.39 6.04
N VAL A 102 -10.28 -15.56 5.25
CA VAL A 102 -10.98 -14.45 4.61
C VAL A 102 -11.93 -13.81 5.61
N ARG A 103 -11.86 -12.49 5.79
CA ARG A 103 -12.72 -11.76 6.73
C ARG A 103 -14.20 -11.99 6.43
N GLY A 104 -14.98 -12.16 7.49
CA GLY A 104 -16.41 -12.44 7.41
C GLY A 104 -16.74 -13.91 7.14
N MET A 105 -15.72 -14.75 6.91
CA MET A 105 -15.88 -16.17 6.58
C MET A 105 -15.13 -17.05 7.57
N ASN A 106 -15.59 -18.29 7.72
CA ASN A 106 -14.81 -19.35 8.37
C ASN A 106 -14.09 -20.21 7.32
N ALA A 107 -13.45 -19.56 6.35
CA ALA A 107 -12.69 -20.20 5.29
C ALA A 107 -11.40 -19.43 5.04
N THR A 108 -10.37 -20.15 4.61
CA THR A 108 -9.06 -19.63 4.20
C THR A 108 -9.06 -19.24 2.73
N VAL A 109 -8.08 -18.42 2.33
CA VAL A 109 -7.81 -18.12 0.91
C VAL A 109 -7.60 -19.42 0.13
N LYS A 110 -6.90 -20.40 0.70
CA LYS A 110 -6.68 -21.73 0.13
C LYS A 110 -7.99 -22.47 -0.15
N GLU A 111 -8.94 -22.43 0.76
CA GLU A 111 -10.25 -23.07 0.60
C GLU A 111 -11.09 -22.38 -0.48
N VAL A 112 -11.03 -21.04 -0.60
CA VAL A 112 -11.68 -20.30 -1.68
C VAL A 112 -11.08 -20.67 -3.04
N ILE A 113 -9.74 -20.66 -3.15
CA ILE A 113 -9.02 -21.04 -4.38
C ILE A 113 -9.35 -22.48 -4.78
N ALA A 114 -9.33 -23.41 -3.82
CA ALA A 114 -9.65 -24.81 -4.05
C ALA A 114 -11.09 -24.98 -4.56
N HIS A 115 -12.07 -24.35 -3.91
CA HIS A 115 -13.47 -24.44 -4.31
C HIS A 115 -13.71 -23.91 -5.73
N LEU A 116 -13.11 -22.77 -6.09
CA LEU A 116 -13.20 -22.22 -7.44
C LEU A 116 -12.58 -23.16 -8.47
N ARG A 117 -11.37 -23.66 -8.18
CA ARG A 117 -10.65 -24.60 -9.07
C ARG A 117 -11.44 -25.88 -9.30
N ASP A 118 -11.94 -26.50 -8.22
CA ASP A 118 -12.68 -27.77 -8.29
C ASP A 118 -13.99 -27.62 -9.08
N ASN A 119 -14.44 -26.38 -9.31
CA ASN A 119 -15.59 -26.03 -10.13
C ASN A 119 -15.22 -25.40 -11.49
N GLY A 120 -13.99 -25.60 -11.96
CA GLY A 120 -13.53 -25.18 -13.29
C GLY A 120 -13.20 -23.69 -13.42
N CYS A 121 -12.91 -23.01 -12.32
CA CYS A 121 -12.50 -21.61 -12.32
C CYS A 121 -11.03 -21.50 -11.88
N LEU A 122 -10.13 -21.16 -12.81
CA LEU A 122 -8.75 -20.83 -12.50
C LEU A 122 -8.73 -19.54 -11.70
N PHE A 123 -7.97 -19.50 -10.61
CA PHE A 123 -7.72 -18.31 -9.81
C PHE A 123 -6.25 -17.95 -9.90
N MET A 124 -5.95 -16.68 -10.21
CA MET A 124 -4.58 -16.19 -10.20
C MET A 124 -4.49 -14.86 -9.43
N PRO A 125 -3.80 -14.83 -8.28
CA PRO A 125 -3.62 -13.61 -7.50
C PRO A 125 -2.75 -12.60 -8.24
N TRP A 126 -2.99 -11.32 -7.97
CA TRP A 126 -2.28 -10.21 -8.60
C TRP A 126 -2.02 -9.07 -7.61
N GLY A 127 -0.96 -8.31 -7.85
CA GLY A 127 -0.80 -6.98 -7.29
C GLY A 127 -0.22 -6.96 -5.87
N GLY A 128 -0.84 -6.17 -4.99
CA GLY A 128 -0.29 -5.83 -3.67
C GLY A 128 -0.03 -7.03 -2.77
N ALA A 129 -0.93 -8.02 -2.81
CA ALA A 129 -0.78 -9.25 -2.03
C ALA A 129 0.50 -10.01 -2.39
N ILE A 130 0.82 -10.08 -3.69
CA ILE A 130 2.00 -10.78 -4.19
C ILE A 130 3.28 -9.99 -3.88
N ARG A 131 3.24 -8.67 -3.98
CA ARG A 131 4.32 -7.80 -3.49
C ARG A 131 4.63 -8.08 -2.01
N ASP A 132 3.60 -8.12 -1.18
CA ASP A 132 3.76 -8.28 0.27
C ASP A 132 4.24 -9.72 0.60
N MET A 133 3.79 -10.72 -0.14
CA MET A 133 4.31 -12.09 -0.10
C MET A 133 5.82 -12.15 -0.40
N VAL A 134 6.32 -11.45 -1.42
CA VAL A 134 7.77 -11.36 -1.72
C VAL A 134 8.53 -10.74 -0.55
N LEU A 135 7.93 -9.79 0.16
CA LEU A 135 8.55 -9.12 1.31
C LEU A 135 8.41 -9.89 2.64
N ASP A 136 7.79 -11.08 2.62
CA ASP A 136 7.37 -11.83 3.83
C ASP A 136 6.56 -10.96 4.81
N ARG A 137 5.61 -10.18 4.26
CA ARG A 137 4.69 -9.35 5.01
C ARG A 137 3.28 -9.90 4.90
N PRO A 138 2.47 -9.86 5.98
CA PRO A 138 1.06 -10.19 5.90
C PRO A 138 0.37 -9.25 4.88
N PRO A 139 -0.26 -9.77 3.83
CA PRO A 139 -1.02 -8.94 2.91
C PRO A 139 -2.28 -8.42 3.60
N HIS A 140 -2.70 -7.21 3.24
CA HIS A 140 -3.94 -6.64 3.74
C HIS A 140 -5.15 -7.24 3.01
N ASP A 141 -5.11 -7.19 1.68
CA ASP A 141 -6.13 -7.67 0.75
C ASP A 141 -5.54 -8.69 -0.24
N VAL A 142 -6.41 -9.45 -0.89
CA VAL A 142 -6.03 -10.36 -1.99
C VAL A 142 -6.88 -10.00 -3.21
N ASP A 143 -6.23 -9.42 -4.21
CA ASP A 143 -6.79 -9.21 -5.55
C ASP A 143 -6.44 -10.40 -6.46
N ALA A 144 -7.34 -10.77 -7.36
CA ALA A 144 -7.09 -11.83 -8.34
C ALA A 144 -7.91 -11.70 -9.63
N GLU A 145 -7.47 -12.40 -10.68
CA GLU A 145 -8.34 -12.75 -11.79
C GLU A 145 -8.87 -14.17 -11.66
N VAL A 146 -10.07 -14.39 -12.20
CA VAL A 146 -10.71 -15.70 -12.30
C VAL A 146 -11.17 -16.02 -13.72
N SER A 147 -10.94 -17.25 -14.20
CA SER A 147 -11.30 -17.66 -15.58
C SER A 147 -12.80 -17.74 -15.85
N CYS A 148 -13.60 -17.88 -14.79
CA CYS A 148 -15.05 -17.92 -14.87
C CYS A 148 -15.67 -16.52 -15.00
N SER A 149 -16.90 -16.45 -15.52
CA SER A 149 -17.68 -15.22 -15.48
C SER A 149 -17.99 -14.81 -14.04
N GLN A 150 -18.15 -13.51 -13.79
CA GLN A 150 -18.51 -13.00 -12.46
C GLN A 150 -19.80 -13.64 -11.93
N GLN A 151 -20.79 -13.88 -12.79
CA GLN A 151 -22.05 -14.52 -12.38
C GLN A 151 -21.83 -15.96 -11.91
N ARG A 152 -20.93 -16.71 -12.57
CA ARG A 152 -20.58 -18.06 -12.16
C ARG A 152 -19.84 -18.05 -10.82
N VAL A 153 -18.90 -17.14 -10.65
CA VAL A 153 -18.14 -16.97 -9.39
C VAL A 153 -19.08 -16.60 -8.24
N LEU A 154 -20.03 -15.68 -8.49
CA LEU A 154 -21.04 -15.28 -7.51
C LEU A 154 -21.91 -16.46 -7.07
N SER A 155 -22.38 -17.28 -8.02
CA SER A 155 -23.13 -18.50 -7.71
C SER A 155 -22.29 -19.45 -6.86
N LEU A 156 -21.10 -19.82 -7.33
CA LEU A 156 -20.22 -20.76 -6.62
C LEU A 156 -19.86 -20.30 -5.21
N CYS A 157 -19.59 -19.00 -5.05
CA CYS A 157 -19.31 -18.39 -3.76
C CYS A 157 -20.55 -18.46 -2.86
N SER A 158 -21.71 -18.02 -3.35
CA SER A 158 -22.96 -17.98 -2.57
C SER A 158 -23.39 -19.37 -2.13
N ASP A 159 -23.24 -20.36 -3.01
CA ASP A 159 -23.62 -21.75 -2.76
C ASP A 159 -22.74 -22.40 -1.68
N LYS A 160 -21.46 -22.02 -1.59
CA LYS A 160 -20.50 -22.61 -0.65
C LYS A 160 -20.37 -21.84 0.66
N PHE A 161 -20.36 -20.52 0.59
CA PHE A 161 -20.01 -19.64 1.71
C PHE A 161 -21.18 -18.78 2.18
N GLY A 162 -22.34 -18.83 1.50
CA GLY A 162 -23.52 -18.04 1.82
C GLY A 162 -23.55 -16.71 1.08
N LYS A 163 -24.75 -16.24 0.75
CA LYS A 163 -24.99 -15.01 -0.03
C LYS A 163 -24.40 -13.76 0.62
N ASP A 164 -24.41 -13.69 1.95
CA ASP A 164 -23.91 -12.53 2.71
C ASP A 164 -22.38 -12.36 2.62
N ASN A 165 -21.67 -13.36 2.09
CA ASN A 165 -20.22 -13.35 1.90
C ASN A 165 -19.81 -13.13 0.44
N CYS A 166 -20.76 -12.84 -0.45
CA CYS A 166 -20.51 -12.81 -1.88
C CYS A 166 -21.28 -11.65 -2.50
N GLU A 167 -20.60 -10.54 -2.74
CA GLU A 167 -21.24 -9.33 -3.25
C GLU A 167 -20.57 -8.84 -4.53
N LYS A 168 -21.38 -8.27 -5.44
CA LYS A 168 -20.81 -7.43 -6.49
C LYS A 168 -20.35 -6.15 -5.83
N SER A 169 -19.20 -5.63 -6.27
CA SER A 169 -18.70 -4.35 -5.78
C SER A 169 -19.80 -3.28 -5.89
N PRO A 170 -20.07 -2.49 -4.83
CA PRO A 170 -21.14 -1.51 -4.80
C PRO A 170 -20.94 -0.34 -5.78
N ARG A 171 -19.79 -0.27 -6.43
CA ARG A 171 -19.50 0.68 -7.50
C ARG A 171 -20.09 0.16 -8.81
N SER A 172 -21.06 0.87 -9.38
CA SER A 172 -21.81 0.47 -10.58
C SER A 172 -20.95 0.27 -11.83
N ASP A 173 -19.74 0.82 -11.84
CA ASP A 173 -18.71 0.72 -12.88
C ASP A 173 -17.65 -0.35 -12.58
N SER A 174 -17.73 -1.03 -11.43
CA SER A 174 -16.74 -2.00 -11.01
C SER A 174 -17.09 -3.41 -11.49
N THR A 175 -16.18 -4.00 -12.26
CA THR A 175 -16.19 -5.42 -12.64
C THR A 175 -15.66 -6.33 -11.52
N LYS A 176 -15.52 -5.81 -10.29
CA LYS A 176 -15.03 -6.57 -9.14
C LYS A 176 -16.19 -7.29 -8.45
N LEU A 177 -15.97 -8.56 -8.16
CA LEU A 177 -16.75 -9.33 -7.21
C LEU A 177 -15.93 -9.45 -5.93
N ARG A 178 -16.60 -9.33 -4.79
CA ARG A 178 -15.99 -9.49 -3.47
C ARG A 178 -16.40 -10.81 -2.83
N ILE A 179 -15.42 -11.52 -2.28
CA ILE A 179 -15.58 -12.76 -1.52
C ILE A 179 -15.14 -12.50 -0.08
N GLY A 180 -16.06 -12.62 0.87
CA GLY A 180 -15.92 -12.18 2.26
C GLY A 180 -16.93 -11.08 2.60
N ASN A 181 -16.98 -10.70 3.87
CA ASN A 181 -17.83 -9.60 4.32
C ASN A 181 -17.11 -8.70 5.33
N ASP A 182 -17.44 -7.41 5.29
CA ASP A 182 -17.01 -6.41 6.27
C ASP A 182 -18.07 -6.17 7.35
N HIS A 183 -19.22 -6.85 7.27
CA HIS A 183 -20.37 -6.67 8.16
C HIS A 183 -20.16 -7.27 9.55
N HIS A 184 -19.35 -8.32 9.68
CA HIS A 184 -18.86 -8.73 10.98
C HIS A 184 -17.82 -7.71 11.45
N GLN A 185 -18.24 -6.86 12.39
CA GLN A 185 -17.40 -5.86 13.04
C GLN A 185 -15.98 -6.42 13.24
N ARG A 186 -14.97 -5.64 12.83
CA ARG A 186 -13.61 -5.74 13.39
C ARG A 186 -13.81 -5.78 14.90
N SER A 187 -13.78 -6.97 15.48
CA SER A 187 -13.94 -7.11 16.92
C SER A 187 -12.82 -6.27 17.51
N SER A 188 -13.22 -5.24 18.26
CA SER A 188 -12.34 -4.26 18.88
C SER A 188 -11.42 -4.98 19.86
N GLY A 189 -10.32 -5.53 19.36
CA GLY A 189 -9.48 -6.43 20.13
C GLY A 189 -8.50 -7.15 19.24
N SER A 190 -7.33 -6.54 19.06
CA SER A 190 -6.14 -7.10 18.42
C SER A 190 -6.25 -7.31 16.92
N GLY A 191 -5.33 -6.70 16.17
CA GLY A 191 -5.02 -7.09 14.80
C GLY A 191 -4.60 -8.55 14.77
N THR A 192 -5.56 -9.46 14.63
CA THR A 192 -5.27 -10.87 14.43
C THR A 192 -4.61 -10.98 13.07
N THR A 193 -3.30 -11.17 13.08
CA THR A 193 -2.40 -11.32 11.93
C THR A 193 -2.73 -12.48 11.00
N ASN A 194 -3.86 -13.16 11.22
CA ASN A 194 -4.23 -14.43 10.63
C ASN A 194 -5.43 -14.31 9.68
N GLN A 195 -5.76 -13.09 9.24
CA GLN A 195 -6.85 -12.84 8.30
C GLN A 195 -6.47 -11.82 7.23
N VAL A 196 -7.06 -11.98 6.04
CA VAL A 196 -7.06 -10.97 4.97
C VAL A 196 -8.42 -10.27 4.92
N GLU A 197 -8.47 -9.06 4.37
CA GLU A 197 -9.71 -8.40 3.96
C GLU A 197 -10.50 -9.29 2.99
N PRO A 198 -11.80 -9.00 2.77
CA PRO A 198 -12.53 -9.64 1.69
C PRO A 198 -11.75 -9.58 0.37
N MET A 199 -11.69 -10.71 -0.33
CA MET A 199 -10.93 -10.84 -1.56
C MET A 199 -11.67 -10.15 -2.71
N ASP A 200 -10.95 -9.42 -3.54
CA ASP A 200 -11.49 -8.79 -4.74
C ASP A 200 -11.08 -9.64 -5.96
N VAL A 201 -12.06 -10.13 -6.72
CA VAL A 201 -11.83 -10.90 -7.94
C VAL A 201 -12.44 -10.21 -9.15
N VAL A 202 -11.70 -10.16 -10.24
CA VAL A 202 -12.18 -9.70 -11.55
C VAL A 202 -12.19 -10.86 -12.54
N GLN A 203 -12.95 -10.71 -13.61
CA GLN A 203 -12.94 -11.70 -14.68
C GLN A 203 -11.57 -11.71 -15.38
N TRP A 204 -11.22 -12.87 -15.93
CA TRP A 204 -10.01 -13.03 -16.75
C TRP A 204 -9.90 -11.93 -17.81
N LYS A 205 -8.68 -11.51 -18.10
CA LYS A 205 -8.28 -10.51 -19.12
C LYS A 205 -8.36 -9.04 -18.67
N GLU A 206 -8.92 -8.74 -17.50
CA GLU A 206 -9.08 -7.37 -16.98
C GLU A 206 -7.75 -6.73 -16.50
N THR A 207 -6.71 -7.54 -16.32
CA THR A 207 -5.39 -7.21 -15.76
C THR A 207 -4.26 -7.93 -16.51
N PHE A 208 -4.39 -9.22 -16.79
CA PHE A 208 -3.34 -10.03 -17.42
C PHE A 208 -3.21 -9.80 -18.94
N GLU A 209 -4.27 -9.39 -19.62
CA GLU A 209 -4.27 -9.12 -21.07
C GLU A 209 -4.26 -7.63 -21.44
N VAL A 210 -4.37 -6.74 -20.45
CA VAL A 210 -4.31 -5.29 -20.72
C VAL A 210 -2.86 -4.83 -20.96
N PRO A 211 -2.65 -3.71 -21.69
CA PRO A 211 -1.30 -3.18 -21.92
C PRO A 211 -0.71 -2.53 -20.65
N PRO A 212 0.62 -2.36 -20.56
CA PRO A 212 1.29 -1.78 -19.39
C PRO A 212 0.81 -0.38 -18.95
N VAL A 213 0.20 0.38 -19.85
CA VAL A 213 -0.43 1.68 -19.54
C VAL A 213 -1.62 1.55 -18.58
N GLU A 214 -2.28 0.40 -18.56
CA GLU A 214 -3.42 0.14 -17.67
C GLU A 214 -2.98 -0.28 -16.26
N TRP A 215 -1.76 -0.79 -16.12
CA TRP A 215 -1.19 -1.14 -14.82
C TRP A 215 -0.82 0.09 -13.98
N GLU A 216 -0.63 -0.13 -12.68
CA GLU A 216 -0.28 0.94 -11.74
C GLU A 216 1.24 1.18 -11.70
N TYR A 217 1.97 0.39 -10.91
CA TYR A 217 3.44 0.41 -10.80
C TYR A 217 3.98 -1.01 -10.86
N THR A 218 5.23 -1.17 -11.28
CA THR A 218 5.87 -2.49 -11.43
C THR A 218 5.85 -3.33 -10.13
N PRO A 219 6.00 -2.77 -8.89
CA PRO A 219 5.88 -3.57 -7.67
C PRO A 219 4.49 -4.18 -7.47
N ASN A 220 3.45 -3.61 -8.09
CA ASN A 220 2.06 -4.07 -8.03
C ASN A 220 1.65 -4.77 -9.33
N SER A 221 2.60 -5.21 -10.16
CA SER A 221 2.37 -5.93 -11.42
C SER A 221 2.91 -7.36 -11.39
N LEU A 222 2.85 -7.98 -10.20
CA LEU A 222 3.29 -9.34 -9.94
C LEU A 222 2.08 -10.26 -9.75
N SER A 223 2.25 -11.50 -10.19
CA SER A 223 1.33 -12.60 -9.93
C SER A 223 2.07 -13.79 -9.37
N TYR A 224 1.33 -14.74 -8.81
CA TYR A 224 1.87 -16.02 -8.39
C TYR A 224 0.98 -17.13 -8.93
N TYR A 225 1.59 -18.18 -9.47
CA TYR A 225 0.87 -19.37 -9.91
C TYR A 225 1.41 -20.59 -9.17
N ALA A 226 0.51 -21.27 -8.46
CA ALA A 226 0.77 -22.50 -7.75
C ALA A 226 -0.38 -23.47 -7.91
N MET A 227 -0.05 -24.73 -8.21
CA MET A 227 -1.02 -25.83 -8.23
C MET A 227 -0.71 -26.82 -7.11
N PRO A 228 -1.73 -27.46 -6.51
CA PRO A 228 -1.54 -28.40 -5.40
C PRO A 228 -0.74 -29.65 -5.76
N HIS A 229 -0.62 -29.97 -7.06
CA HIS A 229 -0.02 -31.22 -7.55
C HIS A 229 1.11 -31.02 -8.56
N ASN A 230 1.40 -29.78 -8.97
CA ASN A 230 2.61 -29.50 -9.75
C ASN A 230 3.70 -29.03 -8.79
N SER A 231 4.87 -29.67 -8.88
CA SER A 231 6.09 -29.22 -8.21
C SER A 231 6.59 -27.84 -8.69
N ARG A 232 5.98 -27.30 -9.75
CA ARG A 232 6.35 -25.99 -10.32
C ARG A 232 5.34 -24.92 -9.93
N GLN A 233 5.73 -24.14 -8.93
CA GLN A 233 5.13 -22.87 -8.58
C GLN A 233 6.08 -21.75 -9.01
N ALA A 234 5.54 -20.64 -9.47
CA ALA A 234 6.34 -19.51 -9.90
C ALA A 234 5.67 -18.17 -9.57
N LEU A 235 6.51 -17.24 -9.13
CA LEU A 235 6.22 -15.82 -9.25
C LEU A 235 6.30 -15.43 -10.73
N ILE A 236 5.30 -14.71 -11.21
CA ILE A 236 5.19 -14.22 -12.57
C ILE A 236 5.29 -12.70 -12.53
N ASP A 237 6.35 -12.17 -13.13
CA ASP A 237 6.57 -10.75 -13.34
C ASP A 237 6.34 -10.43 -14.82
N LEU A 238 5.19 -9.86 -15.15
CA LEU A 238 4.87 -9.54 -16.55
C LEU A 238 5.67 -8.37 -17.10
N THR A 239 6.24 -7.54 -16.22
CA THR A 239 7.05 -6.37 -16.60
C THR A 239 8.52 -6.71 -16.81
N GLY A 240 8.98 -7.81 -16.19
CA GLY A 240 10.40 -8.19 -16.11
C GLY A 240 11.22 -7.36 -15.11
N GLU A 241 10.60 -6.40 -14.42
CA GLU A 241 11.27 -5.45 -13.52
C GLU A 241 10.59 -5.36 -12.14
N GLY A 242 9.35 -5.82 -12.02
CA GLY A 242 8.55 -5.74 -10.80
C GLY A 242 9.20 -6.46 -9.63
N PHE A 243 9.73 -7.67 -9.80
CA PHE A 243 10.34 -8.42 -8.71
C PHE A 243 11.59 -7.70 -8.17
N LYS A 244 12.44 -7.24 -9.09
CA LYS A 244 13.61 -6.42 -8.76
C LYS A 244 13.20 -5.15 -8.03
N ASP A 245 12.21 -4.44 -8.57
CA ASP A 245 11.70 -3.20 -7.99
C ASP A 245 11.06 -3.44 -6.61
N VAL A 246 10.48 -4.62 -6.33
CA VAL A 246 10.06 -5.01 -4.97
C VAL A 246 11.26 -5.16 -4.03
N CYS A 247 12.28 -5.93 -4.44
CA CYS A 247 13.45 -6.21 -3.63
C CYS A 247 14.30 -4.95 -3.34
N GLU A 248 14.41 -4.05 -4.32
CA GLU A 248 15.15 -2.78 -4.22
C GLU A 248 14.27 -1.62 -3.69
N LYS A 249 12.99 -1.89 -3.40
CA LYS A 249 11.97 -0.91 -3.02
C LYS A 249 11.93 0.30 -3.97
N LYS A 250 11.81 0.05 -5.26
CA LYS A 250 11.69 1.05 -6.32
C LYS A 250 10.27 1.14 -6.88
N ILE A 251 9.86 2.34 -7.24
CA ILE A 251 8.59 2.63 -7.92
C ILE A 251 8.91 2.99 -9.37
N ARG A 252 8.45 2.15 -10.30
CA ARG A 252 8.60 2.38 -11.74
C ARG A 252 7.23 2.34 -12.41
N ILE A 253 7.02 3.23 -13.37
CA ILE A 253 5.86 3.18 -14.26
C ILE A 253 6.08 2.01 -15.24
N PRO A 254 5.13 1.05 -15.38
CA PRO A 254 5.32 -0.12 -16.23
C PRO A 254 5.35 0.20 -17.73
N ALA A 255 4.69 1.28 -18.13
CA ALA A 255 4.66 1.74 -19.50
C ALA A 255 5.98 2.43 -19.90
N ALA A 256 6.32 2.33 -21.18
CA ALA A 256 7.44 3.06 -21.76
C ALA A 256 7.21 4.58 -21.61
N LYS A 257 8.30 5.35 -21.48
CA LYS A 257 8.26 6.80 -21.28
C LYS A 257 7.35 7.56 -22.26
N PRO A 258 7.33 7.27 -23.58
CA PRO A 258 6.41 7.93 -24.50
C PRO A 258 4.93 7.73 -24.17
N ASP A 259 4.59 6.62 -23.50
CA ASP A 259 3.23 6.26 -23.12
C ASP A 259 2.83 6.76 -21.72
N TRP A 260 3.73 7.43 -20.99
CA TRP A 260 3.43 7.96 -19.66
C TRP A 260 2.21 8.89 -19.62
N PRO A 261 1.99 9.81 -20.59
CA PRO A 261 0.74 10.59 -20.64
C PRO A 261 -0.53 9.73 -20.74
N ARG A 262 -0.46 8.60 -21.45
CA ARG A 262 -1.56 7.64 -21.54
C ARG A 262 -1.72 6.85 -20.24
N TRP A 263 -0.61 6.44 -19.62
CA TRP A 263 -0.61 5.72 -18.35
C TRP A 263 -1.27 6.50 -17.20
N VAL A 264 -1.08 7.84 -17.18
CA VAL A 264 -1.76 8.72 -16.21
C VAL A 264 -3.27 8.49 -16.25
N GLY A 265 -3.83 8.25 -17.44
CA GLY A 265 -5.22 7.92 -17.65
C GLY A 265 -6.17 9.00 -17.11
N LYS A 266 -7.36 8.57 -16.69
CA LYS A 266 -8.36 9.44 -16.05
C LYS A 266 -8.24 9.34 -14.53
N GLY A 267 -8.28 10.49 -13.85
CA GLY A 267 -8.28 10.59 -12.39
C GLY A 267 -6.90 10.58 -11.73
N LEU A 268 -6.88 10.74 -10.41
CA LEU A 268 -5.64 10.90 -9.63
C LEU A 268 -5.15 9.62 -8.95
N ASN A 269 -5.95 8.54 -8.95
CA ASN A 269 -5.70 7.36 -8.10
C ASN A 269 -4.33 6.73 -8.33
N LYS A 270 -3.92 6.46 -9.59
CA LYS A 270 -2.59 5.88 -9.88
C LYS A 270 -1.46 6.79 -9.37
N ARG A 271 -1.57 8.10 -9.62
CA ARG A 271 -0.58 9.09 -9.17
C ARG A 271 -0.52 9.17 -7.65
N LEU A 272 -1.66 9.27 -6.96
CA LEU A 272 -1.69 9.36 -5.49
C LEU A 272 -1.17 8.09 -4.81
N ARG A 273 -1.38 6.90 -5.40
CA ARG A 273 -0.82 5.66 -4.89
C ARG A 273 0.71 5.57 -4.98
N PHE A 274 1.38 6.45 -5.73
CA PHE A 274 2.82 6.66 -5.58
C PHE A 274 3.20 6.86 -4.12
N TRP A 275 2.48 7.76 -3.42
CA TRP A 275 2.74 8.02 -2.00
C TRP A 275 2.30 6.88 -1.09
N LYS A 276 1.32 6.04 -1.49
CA LYS A 276 1.03 4.78 -0.78
C LYS A 276 2.24 3.83 -0.79
N LEU A 277 2.99 3.76 -1.90
CA LEU A 277 4.25 3.01 -1.93
C LEU A 277 5.37 3.73 -1.17
N ARG A 278 5.45 5.07 -1.25
CA ARG A 278 6.44 5.87 -0.49
C ARG A 278 6.36 5.62 1.02
N ILE A 279 5.16 5.63 1.61
CA ILE A 279 4.97 5.37 3.05
C ILE A 279 5.36 3.93 3.44
N ASN A 280 5.34 2.99 2.49
CA ASN A 280 5.79 1.61 2.67
C ASN A 280 7.30 1.43 2.44
N GLY A 281 8.04 2.53 2.33
CA GLY A 281 9.49 2.56 2.22
C GLY A 281 10.03 2.40 0.80
N TYR A 282 9.20 2.61 -0.21
CA TYR A 282 9.65 2.64 -1.60
C TYR A 282 10.13 4.04 -2.00
N ASP A 283 11.09 4.09 -2.92
CA ASP A 283 11.52 5.32 -3.59
C ASP A 283 11.23 5.26 -5.08
N ALA A 284 11.17 6.42 -5.75
CA ALA A 284 11.11 6.42 -7.21
C ALA A 284 12.34 5.69 -7.79
N ARG A 285 12.17 5.01 -8.92
CA ARG A 285 13.25 4.32 -9.61
C ARG A 285 14.39 5.27 -9.97
N ASP A 286 14.02 6.47 -10.42
CA ASP A 286 14.88 7.58 -10.83
C ASP A 286 14.16 8.93 -10.63
N ASN A 287 14.92 10.02 -10.80
CA ASN A 287 14.39 11.38 -10.68
C ASN A 287 13.35 11.70 -11.76
N GLU A 288 13.44 11.07 -12.93
CA GLU A 288 12.55 11.36 -14.05
C GLU A 288 11.12 10.86 -13.78
N THR A 289 11.00 9.60 -13.32
CA THR A 289 9.77 8.99 -12.85
C THR A 289 9.15 9.86 -11.74
N LYS A 290 9.98 10.29 -10.79
CA LYS A 290 9.55 11.15 -9.68
C LYS A 290 8.98 12.49 -10.19
N THR A 291 9.73 13.19 -11.02
CA THR A 291 9.34 14.50 -11.57
C THR A 291 8.04 14.38 -12.36
N PHE A 292 7.93 13.40 -13.26
CA PHE A 292 6.72 13.19 -14.06
C PHE A 292 5.47 12.98 -13.19
N ILE A 293 5.55 12.12 -12.16
CA ILE A 293 4.41 11.84 -11.27
C ILE A 293 4.01 13.11 -10.49
N ILE A 294 4.99 13.87 -10.00
CA ILE A 294 4.74 15.11 -9.24
C ILE A 294 4.10 16.17 -10.13
N GLU A 295 4.66 16.42 -11.31
CA GLU A 295 4.17 17.45 -12.23
C GLU A 295 2.77 17.10 -12.75
N SER A 296 2.56 15.83 -13.13
CA SER A 296 1.24 15.37 -13.55
C SER A 296 0.21 15.49 -12.41
N LEU A 297 0.55 15.15 -11.16
CA LEU A 297 -0.37 15.33 -10.04
C LEU A 297 -0.72 16.81 -9.83
N LYS A 298 0.28 17.70 -9.84
CA LYS A 298 0.08 19.14 -9.61
C LYS A 298 -0.88 19.76 -10.62
N LYS A 299 -0.87 19.29 -11.87
CA LYS A 299 -1.73 19.79 -12.96
C LYS A 299 -3.22 19.49 -12.73
N ASP A 300 -3.53 18.29 -12.27
CA ASP A 300 -4.90 17.80 -12.18
C ASP A 300 -5.43 17.75 -10.74
N PHE A 301 -4.72 18.39 -9.81
CA PHE A 301 -5.02 18.31 -8.38
C PHE A 301 -6.44 18.83 -8.07
N THR A 302 -7.21 18.04 -7.32
CA THR A 302 -8.47 18.51 -6.72
C THR A 302 -8.48 18.26 -5.22
N LYS A 303 -9.11 19.18 -4.48
CA LYS A 303 -9.30 19.04 -3.02
C LYS A 303 -10.05 17.75 -2.68
N SER A 304 -11.12 17.43 -3.42
CA SER A 304 -11.97 16.27 -3.18
C SER A 304 -11.20 14.96 -3.32
N ASP A 305 -10.45 14.79 -4.42
CA ASP A 305 -9.65 13.57 -4.66
C ASP A 305 -8.62 13.36 -3.55
N MET A 306 -8.00 14.45 -3.08
CA MET A 306 -7.03 14.38 -2.01
C MET A 306 -7.67 14.01 -0.68
N GLN A 307 -8.80 14.63 -0.32
CA GLN A 307 -9.53 14.29 0.90
C GLN A 307 -9.98 12.82 0.90
N LYS A 308 -10.48 12.35 -0.24
CA LYS A 308 -10.86 10.95 -0.46
C LYS A 308 -9.67 10.02 -0.29
N PHE A 309 -8.53 10.32 -0.93
CA PHE A 309 -7.33 9.52 -0.80
C PHE A 309 -6.77 9.52 0.63
N TYR A 310 -6.71 10.69 1.27
CA TYR A 310 -6.19 10.83 2.64
C TYR A 310 -7.06 10.04 3.62
N CYS A 311 -8.38 10.13 3.51
CA CYS A 311 -9.31 9.36 4.32
C CYS A 311 -9.11 7.84 4.14
N ILE A 312 -9.16 7.36 2.90
CA ILE A 312 -9.18 5.92 2.60
C ILE A 312 -7.82 5.28 2.84
N TYR A 313 -6.73 5.88 2.36
CA TYR A 313 -5.42 5.23 2.29
C TYR A 313 -4.42 5.68 3.34
N VAL A 314 -4.62 6.85 3.96
CA VAL A 314 -3.74 7.35 5.02
C VAL A 314 -4.37 7.15 6.39
N MET A 315 -5.68 7.37 6.51
CA MET A 315 -6.42 7.25 7.77
C MET A 315 -7.27 5.98 7.90
N PHE A 316 -7.27 5.09 6.90
CA PHE A 316 -8.04 3.84 6.89
C PHE A 316 -9.52 4.03 7.25
N GLY A 317 -10.10 5.13 6.76
CA GLY A 317 -11.48 5.52 7.02
C GLY A 317 -12.39 5.33 5.81
N VAL A 318 -13.67 5.63 6.02
CA VAL A 318 -14.71 5.65 4.99
C VAL A 318 -15.00 7.09 4.62
N PHE A 319 -14.77 7.44 3.35
CA PHE A 319 -14.99 8.78 2.84
C PHE A 319 -16.43 8.98 2.38
N ASN A 320 -17.08 10.01 2.89
CA ASN A 320 -18.38 10.47 2.42
C ASN A 320 -18.19 11.73 1.57
N GLU A 321 -18.45 11.58 0.28
CA GLU A 321 -18.20 12.61 -0.74
C GLU A 321 -19.14 13.81 -0.62
N SER A 322 -20.44 13.58 -0.34
CA SER A 322 -21.43 14.66 -0.22
C SER A 322 -21.19 15.57 0.98
N GLN A 323 -20.60 15.02 2.05
CA GLN A 323 -20.33 15.77 3.28
C GLN A 323 -18.85 16.13 3.43
N SER A 324 -17.96 15.67 2.54
CA SER A 324 -16.51 15.77 2.70
C SER A 324 -16.05 15.35 4.11
N THR A 325 -16.59 14.23 4.59
CA THR A 325 -16.29 13.70 5.93
C THR A 325 -15.56 12.38 5.84
N CYS A 326 -14.68 12.14 6.81
CA CYS A 326 -14.01 10.86 6.98
C CYS A 326 -14.47 10.20 8.28
N ALA A 327 -15.16 9.07 8.18
CA ALA A 327 -15.45 8.23 9.33
C ALA A 327 -14.25 7.31 9.57
N LEU A 328 -13.56 7.52 10.69
CA LEU A 328 -12.44 6.65 11.07
C LEU A 328 -12.98 5.29 11.51
N THR A 329 -12.23 4.22 11.24
CA THR A 329 -12.53 2.92 11.84
C THR A 329 -11.74 2.82 13.16
N ASP A 330 -12.37 2.37 14.26
CA ASP A 330 -11.79 2.37 15.63
C ASP A 330 -10.48 1.56 15.76
N ALA A 331 -10.14 0.75 14.75
CA ALA A 331 -9.14 -0.30 14.87
C ALA A 331 -7.67 0.16 14.86
N HIS A 332 -7.34 1.42 14.56
CA HIS A 332 -5.98 1.74 14.07
C HIS A 332 -5.37 3.07 14.55
N ALA A 333 -5.73 3.59 15.74
CA ALA A 333 -5.30 4.93 16.17
C ALA A 333 -3.78 5.18 16.03
N LYS A 334 -2.94 4.22 16.42
CA LYS A 334 -1.48 4.33 16.28
C LYS A 334 -1.03 4.27 14.82
N GLU A 335 -1.52 3.30 14.05
CA GLU A 335 -1.17 3.13 12.64
C GLU A 335 -1.59 4.34 11.81
N VAL A 336 -2.76 4.93 12.11
CA VAL A 336 -3.22 6.19 11.51
C VAL A 336 -2.25 7.32 11.82
N VAL A 337 -1.78 7.47 13.06
CA VAL A 337 -0.81 8.52 13.42
C VAL A 337 0.51 8.34 12.67
N ASP A 338 1.03 7.12 12.62
CA ASP A 338 2.30 6.80 11.96
C ASP A 338 2.19 6.97 10.43
N SER A 339 1.10 6.50 9.84
CA SER A 339 0.79 6.65 8.40
C SER A 339 0.63 8.12 8.02
N LYS A 340 -0.11 8.92 8.80
CA LYS A 340 -0.24 10.38 8.58
C LYS A 340 1.12 11.07 8.63
N ARG A 341 1.95 10.76 9.63
CA ARG A 341 3.28 11.35 9.77
C ARG A 341 4.16 11.01 8.57
N ALA A 342 4.21 9.73 8.19
CA ALA A 342 4.99 9.26 7.06
C ALA A 342 4.52 9.87 5.74
N PHE A 343 3.20 9.91 5.52
CA PHE A 343 2.61 10.52 4.33
C PHE A 343 2.93 12.00 4.26
N ASN A 344 2.64 12.77 5.30
CA ASN A 344 2.86 14.22 5.31
C ASN A 344 4.34 14.55 5.03
N ALA A 345 5.27 13.83 5.67
CA ALA A 345 6.69 14.03 5.47
C ALA A 345 7.14 13.69 4.03
N ALA A 346 6.70 12.56 3.48
CA ALA A 346 7.04 12.16 2.11
C ALA A 346 6.44 13.11 1.08
N PHE A 347 5.17 13.50 1.27
CA PHE A 347 4.44 14.36 0.35
C PHE A 347 4.99 15.78 0.35
N GLU A 348 5.24 16.37 1.53
CA GLU A 348 5.86 17.70 1.65
C GLU A 348 7.28 17.72 1.05
N LYS A 349 8.09 16.69 1.32
CA LYS A 349 9.44 16.54 0.75
C LYS A 349 9.42 16.50 -0.78
N ASP A 350 8.44 15.80 -1.36
CA ASP A 350 8.39 15.57 -2.80
C ASP A 350 7.77 16.76 -3.55
N LEU A 351 6.65 17.31 -3.10
CA LEU A 351 5.98 18.41 -3.79
C LEU A 351 6.50 19.81 -3.42
N GLY A 352 7.23 19.91 -2.31
CA GLY A 352 7.79 21.13 -1.76
C GLY A 352 6.86 21.81 -0.75
N ALA A 353 7.45 22.45 0.26
CA ALA A 353 6.76 23.11 1.36
C ALA A 353 5.71 24.14 0.89
N SER A 354 6.00 24.90 -0.17
CA SER A 354 5.04 25.88 -0.70
C SER A 354 3.75 25.21 -1.21
N PHE A 355 3.85 24.09 -1.92
CA PHE A 355 2.67 23.37 -2.41
C PHE A 355 1.91 22.74 -1.24
N TRP A 356 2.64 22.17 -0.27
CA TRP A 356 2.06 21.60 0.93
C TRP A 356 1.20 22.63 1.70
N GLN A 357 1.76 23.80 2.00
CA GLN A 357 1.07 24.82 2.79
C GLN A 357 -0.11 25.46 2.06
N LYS A 358 0.02 25.71 0.75
CA LYS A 358 -1.05 26.40 -0.02
C LYS A 358 -2.20 25.48 -0.43
N THR A 359 -1.92 24.19 -0.62
CA THR A 359 -2.86 23.29 -1.28
C THR A 359 -3.24 22.11 -0.39
N MET A 360 -2.25 21.40 0.15
CA MET A 360 -2.47 20.12 0.84
C MET A 360 -2.96 20.28 2.26
N LYS A 361 -2.27 21.09 3.05
CA LYS A 361 -2.61 21.30 4.45
C LYS A 361 -4.05 21.82 4.60
N PRO A 362 -4.52 22.82 3.82
CA PRO A 362 -5.91 23.26 3.88
C PRO A 362 -6.92 22.17 3.47
N ALA A 363 -6.58 21.34 2.48
CA ALA A 363 -7.44 20.22 2.07
C ALA A 363 -7.61 19.19 3.20
N ILE A 364 -6.53 18.85 3.90
CA ILE A 364 -6.54 17.91 5.02
C ILE A 364 -7.22 18.54 6.26
N ASP A 365 -6.89 19.78 6.60
CA ASP A 365 -7.43 20.45 7.80
C ASP A 365 -8.96 20.65 7.70
N SER A 366 -9.49 20.81 6.48
CA SER A 366 -10.93 20.95 6.26
C SER A 366 -11.67 19.62 6.09
N LEU A 367 -10.98 18.48 6.23
CA LEU A 367 -11.62 17.16 6.25
C LEU A 367 -12.25 16.91 7.63
N ALA A 368 -13.57 16.97 7.70
CA ALA A 368 -14.28 16.73 8.96
C ALA A 368 -14.18 15.25 9.37
N LEU A 369 -13.62 15.00 10.55
CA LEU A 369 -13.51 13.65 11.11
C LEU A 369 -14.78 13.32 11.90
N LYS A 370 -15.37 12.16 11.60
CA LYS A 370 -16.44 11.58 12.42
C LYS A 370 -15.86 10.44 13.24
N SER A 371 -15.92 10.57 14.56
CA SER A 371 -15.67 9.45 15.46
C SER A 371 -16.75 8.39 15.24
N PRO A 372 -16.43 7.09 15.39
CA PRO A 372 -17.45 6.05 15.43
C PRO A 372 -18.47 6.39 16.50
N SER A 373 -19.73 6.53 16.08
CA SER A 373 -20.82 6.71 17.03
C SER A 373 -20.80 5.52 17.97
N ALA A 374 -20.49 5.74 19.24
CA ALA A 374 -20.68 4.73 20.27
C ALA A 374 -22.14 4.27 20.16
N LYS A 375 -22.37 3.04 19.69
CA LYS A 375 -23.71 2.48 19.67
C LYS A 375 -24.18 2.51 21.12
N LYS A 376 -25.16 3.37 21.42
CA LYS A 376 -25.93 3.28 22.66
C LYS A 376 -26.45 1.85 22.72
N THR A 377 -25.88 1.04 23.60
CA THR A 377 -26.49 -0.18 24.08
C THR A 377 -27.79 0.23 24.75
N THR A 378 -28.88 0.19 23.98
CA THR A 378 -30.21 0.07 24.57
C THR A 378 -30.26 -1.29 25.22
N THR A 379 -29.94 -1.35 26.51
CA THR A 379 -30.48 -2.35 27.42
C THR A 379 -32.00 -2.24 27.30
N LYS A 380 -32.61 -3.25 26.67
CA LYS A 380 -34.02 -3.54 26.91
C LYS A 380 -34.05 -4.27 28.25
N ASP A 381 -34.56 -3.58 29.27
CA ASP A 381 -35.01 -4.19 30.52
C ASP A 381 -36.27 -5.04 30.27
#